data_AF-A0A957V854-F1
#
_entry.id   AF-A0A957V854-F1
#
_cell.length_a   1.000
_cell.length_b   1.000
_cell.length_c   1.000
_cell.angle_alpha   90.00
_cell.angle_beta   90.00
_cell.angle_gamma   90.00
#
_symmetry.space_group_name_H-M   'P 1'
#
loop_
_entity.id
_entity.type
_entity.pdbx_description
1 polymer ?
#
loop_
_entity_poly.entity_id
_entity_poly.type
_entity_poly.pdbx_seq_one_letter_code
_entity_poly.pdbx_strand_id
1 'polypeptide(L)'
;MSHHEPKPVAEVDSDLSQQLTDLRRPPGPALRERIEAIPRRKTARAKLTARLAWSVAAVMMAGLLLASPPAQATLGVERWFGQIRLTVLDSYRQPSRPLIVESVPMSLAEAAALTGYTLTPPATLPPSLTGSAEVSVLKLAVPIARLRWRDSEGGFVQLSMLPANGRLESSRTLVGYDSSEAVQIGERPGVLVRGSWDAASQSWRYQAQMTTLIWEANGQQYKLLAFSDVISLAELVRMAESVE
;
A
#
# COMPACT_ATOMS: atom_id res chain seq x y z
N MET A 1 -27.82 -32.33 32.84
CA MET A 1 -28.20 -31.75 31.53
C MET A 1 -28.45 -30.28 31.76
N SER A 2 -27.49 -29.42 31.37
CA SER A 2 -27.64 -27.96 31.44
C SER A 2 -27.41 -27.40 30.05
N HIS A 3 -28.46 -26.78 29.49
CA HIS A 3 -28.40 -26.03 28.25
C HIS A 3 -27.56 -24.77 28.43
N HIS A 4 -26.60 -24.55 27.55
CA HIS A 4 -25.84 -23.31 27.44
C HIS A 4 -26.35 -22.57 26.20
N GLU A 5 -27.08 -21.48 26.42
CA GLU A 5 -27.51 -20.53 25.38
C GLU A 5 -26.32 -19.64 24.97
N PRO A 6 -26.06 -19.42 23.67
CA PRO A 6 -25.08 -18.46 23.22
C PRO A 6 -25.61 -17.02 23.30
N LYS A 7 -24.85 -16.13 23.94
CA LYS A 7 -25.08 -14.67 23.97
C LYS A 7 -24.94 -14.05 22.55
N PRO A 8 -25.71 -13.00 22.22
CA PRO A 8 -25.76 -12.41 20.88
C PRO A 8 -24.59 -11.47 20.55
N VAL A 9 -24.24 -11.45 19.26
CA VAL A 9 -23.07 -10.86 18.57
C VAL A 9 -23.18 -9.34 18.35
N ALA A 10 -23.86 -8.58 19.21
CA ALA A 10 -24.23 -7.18 18.93
C ALA A 10 -23.24 -6.11 19.43
N GLU A 11 -22.19 -6.45 20.19
CA GLU A 11 -21.40 -5.47 20.97
C GLU A 11 -20.15 -4.93 20.25
N VAL A 12 -19.75 -5.51 19.11
CA VAL A 12 -18.53 -5.11 18.38
C VAL A 12 -18.75 -3.92 17.43
N ASP A 13 -19.99 -3.71 16.96
CA ASP A 13 -20.30 -2.65 15.98
C ASP A 13 -20.42 -1.24 16.59
N SER A 14 -20.69 -1.13 17.90
CA SER A 14 -20.82 0.18 18.54
C SER A 14 -19.47 0.87 18.77
N ASP A 15 -18.41 0.10 19.02
CA ASP A 15 -17.07 0.61 19.29
C ASP A 15 -16.41 1.19 18.02
N LEU A 16 -16.60 0.50 16.88
CA LEU A 16 -16.21 1.00 15.54
C LEU A 16 -16.95 2.29 15.16
N SER A 17 -18.23 2.37 15.49
CA SER A 17 -19.05 3.57 15.23
C SER A 17 -18.60 4.77 16.07
N GLN A 18 -18.18 4.53 17.32
CA GLN A 18 -17.61 5.58 18.19
C GLN A 18 -16.24 6.05 17.70
N GLN A 19 -15.35 5.15 17.28
CA GLN A 19 -14.04 5.51 16.75
C GLN A 19 -14.13 6.32 15.44
N LEU A 20 -15.09 6.01 14.56
CA LEU A 20 -15.35 6.79 13.35
C LEU A 20 -15.93 8.18 13.64
N THR A 21 -16.57 8.35 14.79
CA THR A 21 -17.13 9.63 15.22
C THR A 21 -16.06 10.53 15.83
N ASP A 22 -15.09 9.96 16.56
CA ASP A 22 -13.97 10.73 17.14
C ASP A 22 -13.00 11.29 16.09
N LEU A 23 -12.93 10.66 14.90
CA LEU A 23 -12.20 11.17 13.73
C LEU A 23 -12.88 12.39 13.05
N ARG A 24 -14.08 12.80 13.48
CA ARG A 24 -14.78 13.99 12.95
C ARG A 24 -14.48 15.29 13.70
N ARG A 25 -13.49 15.32 14.61
CA ARG A 25 -13.10 16.58 15.27
C ARG A 25 -12.67 17.62 14.22
N PRO A 26 -13.17 18.87 14.33
CA PRO A 26 -12.81 19.92 13.40
C PRO A 26 -11.29 20.18 13.47
N PRO A 27 -10.63 20.42 12.32
CA PRO A 27 -9.19 20.66 12.27
C PRO A 27 -8.83 21.90 13.09
N GLY A 28 -7.73 21.80 13.86
CA GLY A 28 -7.22 22.90 14.69
C GLY A 28 -6.85 24.16 13.86
N PRO A 29 -6.73 25.33 14.51
CA PRO A 29 -6.60 26.62 13.84
C PRO A 29 -5.38 26.70 12.89
N ALA A 30 -4.24 26.14 13.29
CA ALA A 30 -3.03 26.08 12.45
C ALA A 30 -3.21 25.24 11.16
N LEU A 31 -4.10 24.24 11.18
CA LEU A 31 -4.41 23.42 10.02
C LEU A 31 -5.42 24.11 9.09
N ARG A 32 -6.35 24.90 9.63
CA ARG A 32 -7.25 25.74 8.83
C ARG A 32 -6.49 26.79 8.03
N GLU A 33 -5.54 27.47 8.66
CA GLU A 33 -4.73 28.51 8.02
C GLU A 33 -3.93 27.97 6.83
N ARG A 34 -3.38 26.75 6.94
CA ARG A 34 -2.68 26.07 5.84
C ARG A 34 -3.60 25.60 4.71
N ILE A 35 -4.87 25.29 5.00
CA ILE A 35 -5.87 24.91 3.99
C ILE A 35 -6.33 26.13 3.18
N GLU A 36 -6.43 27.30 3.82
CA GLU A 36 -6.82 28.54 3.15
C GLU A 36 -5.71 29.12 2.27
N ALA A 37 -4.44 28.80 2.56
CA ALA A 37 -3.29 29.22 1.76
C ALA A 37 -3.14 28.50 0.40
N ILE A 38 -3.95 27.47 0.10
CA ILE A 38 -3.85 26.71 -1.16
C ILE A 38 -4.59 27.47 -2.28
N PRO A 39 -3.91 27.91 -3.35
CA PRO A 39 -4.55 28.66 -4.43
C PRO A 39 -5.58 27.81 -5.19
N ARG A 40 -6.86 28.19 -5.09
CA ARG A 40 -7.96 27.53 -5.79
C ARG A 40 -7.96 27.92 -7.27
N ARG A 41 -7.64 26.96 -8.14
CA ARG A 41 -7.72 27.11 -9.60
C ARG A 41 -9.20 27.26 -10.01
N LYS A 42 -9.58 28.43 -10.53
CA LYS A 42 -10.94 28.70 -11.03
C LYS A 42 -11.18 27.91 -12.32
N THR A 43 -12.10 26.95 -12.30
CA THR A 43 -12.61 26.29 -13.51
C THR A 43 -13.61 27.20 -14.22
N ALA A 44 -13.30 27.57 -15.47
CA ALA A 44 -14.20 28.33 -16.32
C ALA A 44 -15.38 27.44 -16.75
N ARG A 45 -16.60 27.93 -16.52
CA ARG A 45 -17.86 27.25 -16.83
C ARG A 45 -18.32 27.71 -18.21
N ALA A 46 -18.10 26.90 -19.24
CA ALA A 46 -18.67 27.16 -20.56
C ALA A 46 -20.17 26.78 -20.54
N LYS A 47 -21.03 27.76 -20.84
CA LYS A 47 -22.44 27.54 -21.14
C LYS A 47 -22.55 27.13 -22.60
N LEU A 48 -23.14 25.96 -22.89
CA LEU A 48 -23.61 25.64 -24.23
C LEU A 48 -25.11 25.42 -24.21
N THR A 49 -25.79 26.12 -25.12
CA THR A 49 -27.23 26.17 -25.30
C THR A 49 -27.75 24.91 -25.96
N ALA A 50 -28.99 24.57 -25.59
CA ALA A 50 -29.69 23.36 -25.97
C ALA A 50 -30.37 23.48 -27.35
N ARG A 51 -30.75 22.30 -27.87
CA ARG A 51 -31.72 22.03 -28.95
C ARG A 51 -31.15 21.96 -30.37
N LEU A 52 -30.50 20.83 -30.71
CA LEU A 52 -30.74 20.08 -31.97
C LEU A 52 -29.92 18.76 -32.11
N ALA A 53 -29.42 18.15 -31.03
CA ALA A 53 -28.43 17.06 -31.10
C ALA A 53 -28.87 15.72 -30.47
N TRP A 54 -30.18 15.46 -30.33
CA TRP A 54 -30.63 14.30 -29.55
C TRP A 54 -30.80 12.99 -30.33
N SER A 55 -30.87 13.01 -31.66
CA SER A 55 -31.12 11.79 -32.45
C SER A 55 -29.86 11.15 -33.06
N VAL A 56 -28.78 11.90 -33.28
CA VAL A 56 -27.47 11.33 -33.70
C VAL A 56 -26.63 10.88 -32.48
N ALA A 57 -26.87 11.47 -31.30
CA ALA A 57 -26.13 11.16 -30.08
C ALA A 57 -26.38 9.75 -29.54
N ALA A 58 -27.55 9.13 -29.78
CA ALA A 58 -27.86 7.80 -29.22
C ALA A 58 -27.10 6.66 -29.92
N VAL A 59 -26.97 6.72 -31.26
CA VAL A 59 -26.23 5.70 -32.02
C VAL A 59 -24.71 5.92 -31.92
N MET A 60 -24.24 7.17 -31.87
CA MET A 60 -22.84 7.42 -31.51
C MET A 60 -22.54 7.09 -30.04
N MET A 61 -23.47 7.22 -29.09
CA MET A 61 -23.25 6.76 -27.71
C MET A 61 -23.09 5.25 -27.62
N ALA A 62 -23.81 4.45 -28.40
CA ALA A 62 -23.62 2.98 -28.36
C ALA A 62 -22.25 2.56 -28.91
N GLY A 63 -21.74 3.24 -29.96
CA GLY A 63 -20.39 3.01 -30.49
C GLY A 63 -19.27 3.62 -29.62
N LEU A 64 -19.49 4.80 -29.04
CA LEU A 64 -18.56 5.43 -28.10
C LEU A 64 -18.59 4.77 -26.72
N LEU A 65 -19.65 4.11 -26.27
CA LEU A 65 -19.60 3.37 -25.00
C LEU A 65 -18.71 2.12 -25.10
N LEU A 66 -18.48 1.58 -26.30
CA LEU A 66 -17.49 0.52 -26.55
C LEU A 66 -16.08 1.05 -26.85
N ALA A 67 -15.94 2.33 -27.21
CA ALA A 67 -14.66 2.98 -27.54
C ALA A 67 -14.31 4.17 -26.63
N SER A 68 -14.99 4.32 -25.48
CA SER A 68 -14.75 5.41 -24.55
C SER A 68 -13.79 4.93 -23.44
N PRO A 69 -12.61 5.57 -23.29
CA PRO A 69 -11.67 5.28 -22.21
C PRO A 69 -12.23 5.33 -20.77
N PRO A 70 -13.27 6.11 -20.39
CA PRO A 70 -13.74 6.14 -19.02
C PRO A 70 -14.62 4.94 -18.64
N ALA A 71 -15.04 4.09 -19.58
CA ALA A 71 -15.66 2.79 -19.28
C ALA A 71 -14.64 1.67 -19.06
N GLN A 72 -13.39 1.84 -19.54
CA GLN A 72 -12.25 0.98 -19.16
C GLN A 72 -11.60 1.40 -17.82
N ALA A 73 -12.15 2.42 -17.16
CA ALA A 73 -11.74 2.73 -15.82
C ALA A 73 -12.18 1.61 -14.85
N THR A 74 -11.22 1.15 -14.06
CA THR A 74 -11.43 0.61 -12.69
C THR A 74 -12.00 -0.79 -12.53
N LEU A 75 -11.48 -1.78 -13.25
CA LEU A 75 -11.43 -3.13 -12.69
C LEU A 75 -9.97 -3.56 -12.63
N GLY A 76 -9.36 -3.38 -11.46
CA GLY A 76 -8.04 -3.95 -11.23
C GLY A 76 -8.11 -5.46 -11.37
N VAL A 77 -7.15 -6.03 -12.09
CA VAL A 77 -7.08 -7.49 -12.23
C VAL A 77 -6.36 -8.04 -11.00
N GLU A 78 -6.97 -9.01 -10.35
CA GLU A 78 -6.32 -9.69 -9.24
C GLU A 78 -5.37 -10.75 -9.77
N ARG A 79 -4.12 -10.71 -9.29
CA ARG A 79 -3.12 -11.73 -9.60
C ARG A 79 -2.69 -12.40 -8.29
N TRP A 80 -2.72 -13.72 -8.29
CA TRP A 80 -2.36 -14.56 -7.15
C TRP A 80 -1.02 -15.23 -7.38
N PHE A 81 -0.18 -15.22 -6.35
CA PHE A 81 1.10 -15.93 -6.31
C PHE A 81 1.15 -16.70 -4.99
N GLY A 82 0.75 -17.98 -5.02
CA GLY A 82 0.48 -18.71 -3.79
C GLY A 82 -0.64 -18.03 -2.99
N GLN A 83 -0.33 -17.59 -1.76
CA GLN A 83 -1.27 -16.87 -0.88
C GLN A 83 -1.22 -15.34 -1.05
N ILE A 84 -0.29 -14.82 -1.86
CA ILE A 84 -0.10 -13.38 -2.05
C ILE A 84 -1.08 -12.88 -3.11
N ARG A 85 -1.90 -11.89 -2.72
CA ARG A 85 -2.84 -11.20 -3.60
C ARG A 85 -2.29 -9.83 -4.03
N LEU A 86 -2.14 -9.63 -5.33
CA LEU A 86 -1.79 -8.34 -5.93
C LEU A 86 -2.99 -7.76 -6.67
N THR A 87 -3.12 -6.43 -6.65
CA THR A 87 -4.11 -5.72 -7.46
C THR A 87 -3.39 -5.00 -8.59
N VAL A 88 -3.54 -5.52 -9.79
CA VAL A 88 -2.93 -4.94 -10.99
C VAL A 88 -3.76 -3.74 -11.44
N LEU A 89 -3.13 -2.55 -11.49
CA LEU A 89 -3.76 -1.31 -11.95
C LEU A 89 -2.80 -0.52 -12.83
N ASP A 90 -3.24 -0.22 -14.05
CA ASP A 90 -2.52 0.71 -14.94
C ASP A 90 -2.87 2.18 -14.67
N SER A 91 -4.01 2.43 -14.03
CA SER A 91 -4.39 3.77 -13.57
C SER A 91 -5.07 3.70 -12.20
N TYR A 92 -4.51 4.43 -11.23
CA TYR A 92 -5.11 4.60 -9.91
C TYR A 92 -5.49 6.07 -9.71
N ARG A 93 -6.79 6.35 -9.64
CA ARG A 93 -7.26 7.67 -9.19
C ARG A 93 -7.17 7.70 -7.66
N GLN A 94 -6.12 8.34 -7.16
CA GLN A 94 -5.99 8.56 -5.72
C GLN A 94 -7.23 9.26 -5.16
N PRO A 95 -7.72 8.84 -3.98
CA PRO A 95 -8.72 9.62 -3.26
C PRO A 95 -8.16 11.02 -2.99
N SER A 96 -9.03 12.04 -3.10
CA SER A 96 -8.68 13.46 -3.05
C SER A 96 -8.12 13.95 -1.70
N ARG A 97 -7.85 13.06 -0.74
CA ARG A 97 -7.28 13.38 0.57
C ARG A 97 -6.16 12.40 0.90
N PRO A 98 -4.91 12.87 1.06
CA PRO A 98 -3.82 12.00 1.51
C PRO A 98 -4.09 11.52 2.94
N LEU A 99 -3.90 10.22 3.18
CA LEU A 99 -3.85 9.68 4.54
C LEU A 99 -2.47 9.98 5.11
N ILE A 100 -2.38 10.86 6.10
CA ILE A 100 -1.14 11.07 6.85
C ILE A 100 -1.07 9.97 7.90
N VAL A 101 -0.08 9.09 7.77
CA VAL A 101 0.17 8.02 8.74
C VAL A 101 1.33 8.44 9.63
N GLU A 102 1.09 8.51 10.93
CA GLU A 102 2.14 8.79 11.90
C GLU A 102 3.12 7.61 11.94
N SER A 103 4.41 7.91 11.89
CA SER A 103 5.50 6.95 12.02
C SER A 103 6.35 7.35 13.22
N VAL A 104 6.43 6.48 14.22
CA VAL A 104 7.17 6.75 15.45
C VAL A 104 8.44 5.90 15.45
N PRO A 105 9.64 6.52 15.49
CA PRO A 105 10.89 5.79 15.72
C PRO A 105 10.86 5.13 17.09
N MET A 106 11.28 3.87 17.18
CA MET A 106 11.29 3.10 18.43
C MET A 106 12.34 1.98 18.36
N SER A 107 12.49 1.22 19.43
CA SER A 107 13.29 -0.02 19.43
C SER A 107 12.53 -1.20 18.82
N LEU A 108 13.25 -2.26 18.46
CA LEU A 108 12.64 -3.51 17.98
C LEU A 108 11.70 -4.14 19.00
N ALA A 109 12.06 -4.10 20.29
CA ALA A 109 11.25 -4.64 21.38
C ALA A 109 9.94 -3.86 21.57
N GLU A 110 9.99 -2.52 21.52
CA GLU A 110 8.79 -1.67 21.57
C GLU A 110 7.89 -1.92 20.36
N ALA A 111 8.47 -2.06 19.17
CA ALA A 111 7.72 -2.37 17.97
C ALA A 111 7.02 -3.74 18.06
N ALA A 112 7.69 -4.76 18.59
CA ALA A 112 7.10 -6.08 18.81
C ALA A 112 5.96 -6.04 19.84
N ALA A 113 6.15 -5.30 20.94
CA ALA A 113 5.11 -5.12 21.96
C ALA A 113 3.87 -4.40 21.42
N LEU A 114 4.06 -3.38 20.57
CA LEU A 114 2.96 -2.60 20.01
C LEU A 114 2.21 -3.33 18.88
N THR A 115 2.92 -4.14 18.11
CA THR A 115 2.34 -4.89 16.99
C THR A 115 1.70 -6.21 17.41
N GLY A 116 2.16 -6.80 18.52
CA GLY A 116 1.64 -8.08 19.03
C GLY A 116 2.15 -9.30 18.28
N TYR A 117 3.15 -9.17 17.40
CA TYR A 117 3.80 -10.28 16.71
C TYR A 117 5.33 -10.17 16.77
N THR A 118 6.01 -11.31 16.61
CA THR A 118 7.47 -11.38 16.60
C THR A 118 8.04 -10.66 15.39
N LEU A 119 8.98 -9.76 15.62
CA LEU A 119 9.69 -9.05 14.56
C LEU A 119 11.08 -9.68 14.39
N THR A 120 11.31 -10.33 13.26
CA THR A 120 12.61 -10.94 12.93
C THR A 120 13.32 -10.08 11.89
N PRO A 121 14.39 -9.36 12.25
CA PRO A 121 15.28 -8.74 11.27
C PRO A 121 15.97 -9.82 10.42
N PRO A 122 16.37 -9.50 9.18
CA PRO A 122 17.22 -10.38 8.38
C PRO A 122 18.52 -10.71 9.11
N ALA A 123 18.91 -11.99 9.17
CA ALA A 123 20.17 -12.41 9.77
C ALA A 123 21.39 -12.01 8.91
N THR A 124 21.18 -11.79 7.61
CA THR A 124 22.23 -11.35 6.66
C THR A 124 21.84 -10.02 6.03
N LEU A 125 22.79 -9.09 6.00
CA LEU A 125 22.65 -7.80 5.31
C LEU A 125 23.68 -7.71 4.17
N PRO A 126 23.31 -7.12 3.02
CA PRO A 126 24.27 -6.75 1.99
C PRO A 126 25.40 -5.86 2.57
N PRO A 127 26.66 -6.05 2.16
CA PRO A 127 27.79 -5.25 2.67
C PRO A 127 27.67 -3.74 2.42
N SER A 128 26.88 -3.34 1.41
CA SER A 128 26.60 -1.95 1.07
C SER A 128 25.65 -1.25 2.05
N LEU A 129 24.93 -2.00 2.88
CA LEU A 129 24.08 -1.43 3.93
C LEU A 129 24.91 -1.11 5.18
N THR A 130 24.68 0.07 5.72
CA THR A 130 25.44 0.59 6.87
C THR A 130 24.54 0.81 8.08
N GLY A 131 25.13 0.67 9.28
CA GLY A 131 24.48 0.99 10.54
C GLY A 131 23.42 -0.01 11.02
N SER A 132 22.75 0.35 12.12
CA SER A 132 21.60 -0.38 12.65
C SER A 132 20.32 0.02 11.90
N ALA A 133 19.32 -0.87 11.92
CA ALA A 133 18.03 -0.56 11.33
C ALA A 133 17.34 0.61 12.05
N GLU A 134 16.85 1.58 11.29
CA GLU A 134 15.82 2.52 11.74
C GLU A 134 14.51 1.74 11.90
N VAL A 135 14.04 1.56 13.14
CA VAL A 135 12.78 0.84 13.43
C VAL A 135 11.65 1.84 13.64
N SER A 136 10.50 1.58 13.01
CA SER A 136 9.28 2.36 13.20
C SER A 136 8.02 1.51 13.05
N VAL A 137 6.91 1.98 13.61
CA VAL A 137 5.59 1.38 13.38
C VAL A 137 4.66 2.40 12.75
N LEU A 138 3.96 1.97 11.69
CA LEU A 138 2.83 2.70 11.12
C LEU A 138 1.56 2.36 11.90
N LYS A 139 0.95 3.36 12.54
CA LYS A 139 -0.31 3.23 13.28
C LYS A 139 -1.49 3.24 12.31
N LEU A 140 -1.76 2.10 11.70
CA LEU A 140 -2.96 1.81 10.91
C LEU A 140 -3.91 0.92 11.72
N ALA A 141 -5.09 0.60 11.17
CA ALA A 141 -6.02 -0.35 11.79
C ALA A 141 -5.35 -1.71 12.09
N VAL A 142 -4.42 -2.12 11.23
CA VAL A 142 -3.44 -3.18 11.52
C VAL A 142 -2.06 -2.52 11.53
N PRO A 143 -1.37 -2.48 12.69
CA PRO A 143 -0.04 -1.90 12.78
C PRO A 143 0.94 -2.58 11.82
N ILE A 144 1.82 -1.79 11.19
CA ILE A 144 2.88 -2.32 10.30
C ILE A 144 4.23 -1.90 10.87
N ALA A 145 5.02 -2.88 11.31
CA ALA A 145 6.42 -2.66 11.67
C ALA A 145 7.29 -2.47 10.42
N ARG A 146 8.24 -1.55 10.49
CA ARG A 146 9.21 -1.25 9.44
C ARG A 146 10.62 -1.15 10.01
N LEU A 147 11.55 -1.84 9.37
CA LEU A 147 12.99 -1.74 9.60
C LEU A 147 13.60 -1.16 8.32
N ARG A 148 14.40 -0.11 8.45
CA ARG A 148 15.08 0.51 7.31
C ARG A 148 16.59 0.61 7.54
N TRP A 149 17.34 0.24 6.51
CA TRP A 149 18.80 0.43 6.43
C TRP A 149 19.12 1.36 5.27
N ARG A 150 20.18 2.14 5.40
CA ARG A 150 20.65 3.05 4.34
C ARG A 150 21.93 2.50 3.73
N ASP A 151 22.07 2.68 2.43
CA ASP A 151 23.36 2.48 1.76
C ASP A 151 24.19 3.78 1.78
N SER A 152 25.44 3.66 1.35
CA SER A 152 26.39 4.78 1.30
C SER A 152 26.08 5.82 0.21
N GLU A 153 25.24 5.49 -0.77
CA GLU A 153 24.90 6.37 -1.90
C GLU A 153 23.58 7.13 -1.67
N GLY A 154 22.96 6.98 -0.50
CA GLY A 154 21.72 7.65 -0.12
C GLY A 154 20.45 6.89 -0.49
N GLY A 155 20.57 5.67 -1.03
CA GLY A 155 19.48 4.72 -1.17
C GLY A 155 19.16 4.01 0.15
N PHE A 156 18.19 3.10 0.10
CA PHE A 156 17.76 2.35 1.27
C PHE A 156 17.15 1.00 0.94
N VAL A 157 17.18 0.12 1.94
CA VAL A 157 16.34 -1.09 2.00
C VAL A 157 15.40 -0.98 3.19
N GLN A 158 14.14 -1.36 3.00
CA GLN A 158 13.11 -1.33 4.01
C GLN A 158 12.37 -2.67 4.04
N LEU A 159 12.44 -3.36 5.18
CA LEU A 159 11.59 -4.51 5.48
C LEU A 159 10.33 -4.03 6.19
N SER A 160 9.16 -4.40 5.67
CA SER A 160 7.86 -4.18 6.32
C SER A 160 7.25 -5.52 6.67
N MET A 161 6.71 -5.64 7.88
CA MET A 161 6.12 -6.89 8.40
C MET A 161 4.69 -6.63 8.81
N LEU A 162 3.78 -7.50 8.40
CA LEU A 162 2.36 -7.46 8.75
C LEU A 162 1.79 -8.88 8.86
N PRO A 163 0.71 -9.11 9.64
CA PRO A 163 0.05 -10.41 9.69
C PRO A 163 -0.51 -10.83 8.31
N ALA A 164 -0.29 -12.07 7.90
CA ALA A 164 -0.80 -12.60 6.63
C ALA A 164 -2.34 -12.77 6.65
N ASN A 165 -2.90 -13.14 7.81
CA ASN A 165 -4.31 -13.50 7.99
C ASN A 165 -5.20 -12.35 8.46
N GLY A 166 -4.76 -11.09 8.34
CA GLY A 166 -5.60 -9.95 8.67
C GLY A 166 -6.84 -9.91 7.78
N ARG A 167 -8.02 -10.22 8.34
CA ARG A 167 -9.36 -10.07 7.69
C ARG A 167 -9.64 -8.64 7.17
N LEU A 168 -8.79 -7.67 7.49
CA LEU A 168 -8.68 -6.38 6.81
C LEU A 168 -7.73 -6.56 5.63
N GLU A 169 -8.31 -6.69 4.42
CA GLU A 169 -7.66 -6.58 3.11
C GLU A 169 -6.13 -6.63 3.16
N SER A 170 -5.57 -7.85 3.13
CA SER A 170 -4.18 -8.14 2.79
C SER A 170 -3.64 -7.01 1.93
N SER A 171 -2.75 -6.20 2.50
CA SER A 171 -2.34 -4.91 1.94
C SER A 171 -2.29 -4.95 0.42
N ARG A 172 -3.34 -4.42 -0.24
CA ARG A 172 -3.49 -4.52 -1.70
C ARG A 172 -2.29 -3.84 -2.30
N THR A 173 -1.31 -4.63 -2.70
CA THR A 173 -0.12 -4.10 -3.35
C THR A 173 -0.58 -3.76 -4.75
N LEU A 174 -0.70 -2.47 -5.00
CA LEU A 174 -0.90 -1.98 -6.34
C LEU A 174 0.37 -2.30 -7.11
N VAL A 175 0.21 -2.99 -8.24
CA VAL A 175 1.29 -3.31 -9.18
C VAL A 175 0.87 -2.89 -10.59
N GLY A 176 1.83 -2.52 -11.43
CA GLY A 176 1.59 -2.28 -12.85
C GLY A 176 1.44 -3.61 -13.59
N TYR A 177 0.84 -3.59 -14.79
CA TYR A 177 0.51 -4.80 -15.54
C TYR A 177 1.69 -5.79 -15.71
N ASP A 178 2.84 -5.27 -16.12
CA ASP A 178 4.09 -6.04 -16.32
C ASP A 178 5.15 -5.78 -15.23
N SER A 179 4.71 -5.25 -14.09
CA SER A 179 5.63 -4.85 -13.03
C SER A 179 5.84 -5.95 -11.98
N SER A 180 5.28 -7.15 -12.17
CA SER A 180 5.35 -8.24 -11.21
C SER A 180 5.68 -9.58 -11.84
N GLU A 181 6.55 -10.35 -11.20
CA GLU A 181 6.91 -11.72 -11.59
C GLU A 181 7.04 -12.63 -10.37
N ALA A 182 6.82 -13.92 -10.57
CA ALA A 182 7.04 -14.92 -9.53
C ALA A 182 8.54 -15.06 -9.28
N VAL A 183 8.93 -15.19 -8.01
CA VAL A 183 10.31 -15.42 -7.61
C VAL A 183 10.33 -16.42 -6.46
N GLN A 184 11.44 -17.14 -6.34
CA GLN A 184 11.66 -18.08 -5.26
C GLN A 184 12.53 -17.42 -4.18
N ILE A 185 12.14 -17.52 -2.90
CA ILE A 185 12.89 -17.02 -1.74
C ILE A 185 13.19 -18.22 -0.83
N GLY A 186 14.34 -18.86 -1.05
CA GLY A 186 14.66 -20.16 -0.47
C GLY A 186 13.66 -21.22 -0.93
N GLU A 187 12.96 -21.87 -0.01
CA GLU A 187 11.90 -22.84 -0.32
C GLU A 187 10.50 -22.20 -0.42
N ARG A 188 10.39 -20.87 -0.26
CA ARG A 188 9.12 -20.15 -0.23
C ARG A 188 8.82 -19.47 -1.58
N PRO A 189 7.58 -19.59 -2.11
CA PRO A 189 7.15 -18.77 -3.23
C PRO A 189 7.03 -17.30 -2.79
N GLY A 190 7.43 -16.40 -3.68
CA GLY A 190 7.30 -14.96 -3.49
C GLY A 190 6.99 -14.24 -4.79
N VAL A 191 6.92 -12.92 -4.69
CA VAL A 191 6.68 -12.01 -5.81
C VAL A 191 7.77 -10.96 -5.83
N LEU A 192 8.35 -10.75 -7.01
CA LEU A 192 9.15 -9.57 -7.31
C LEU A 192 8.25 -8.51 -7.94
N VAL A 193 8.30 -7.29 -7.43
CA VAL A 193 7.62 -6.12 -8.00
C VAL A 193 8.65 -5.06 -8.34
N ARG A 194 8.63 -4.53 -9.57
CA ARG A 194 9.52 -3.47 -10.05
C ARG A 194 8.79 -2.14 -10.13
N GLY A 195 9.43 -1.07 -9.68
CA GLY A 195 8.89 0.28 -9.69
C GLY A 195 7.97 0.59 -8.52
N SER A 196 7.31 1.74 -8.60
CA SER A 196 6.24 2.16 -7.72
C SER A 196 5.28 3.10 -8.45
N TRP A 197 4.07 3.20 -7.93
CA TRP A 197 3.09 4.19 -8.36
C TRP A 197 3.53 5.60 -7.93
N ASP A 198 3.81 6.48 -8.90
CA ASP A 198 4.04 7.89 -8.62
C ASP A 198 2.71 8.66 -8.61
N ALA A 199 2.37 9.17 -7.43
CA ALA A 199 1.15 9.93 -7.19
C ALA A 199 1.07 11.22 -8.03
N ALA A 200 2.21 11.88 -8.24
CA ALA A 200 2.27 13.19 -8.89
C ALA A 200 2.02 13.09 -10.39
N SER A 201 2.69 12.14 -11.05
CA SER A 201 2.49 11.87 -12.48
C SER A 201 1.32 10.93 -12.77
N GLN A 202 0.74 10.29 -11.75
CA GLN A 202 -0.27 9.25 -11.89
C GLN A 202 0.17 8.14 -12.85
N SER A 203 1.43 7.70 -12.71
CA SER A 203 2.02 6.67 -13.56
C SER A 203 2.95 5.76 -12.78
N TRP A 204 3.14 4.53 -13.27
CA TRP A 204 4.18 3.63 -12.78
C TRP A 204 5.56 4.13 -13.17
N ARG A 205 6.44 4.30 -12.16
CA ARG A 205 7.79 4.84 -12.32
C ARG A 205 8.81 4.04 -11.54
N TYR A 206 10.08 4.40 -11.71
CA TYR A 206 11.22 3.86 -10.97
C TYR A 206 11.46 2.36 -11.16
N GLN A 207 11.07 1.79 -12.31
CA GLN A 207 11.19 0.35 -12.57
C GLN A 207 12.63 -0.17 -12.48
N ALA A 208 13.61 0.69 -12.76
CA ALA A 208 15.04 0.36 -12.68
C ALA A 208 15.60 0.49 -11.25
N GLN A 209 15.11 1.47 -10.47
CA GLN A 209 15.68 1.83 -9.17
C GLN A 209 14.95 1.20 -7.98
N MET A 210 13.70 0.77 -8.18
CA MET A 210 12.83 0.32 -7.09
C MET A 210 12.43 -1.13 -7.30
N THR A 211 12.76 -1.97 -6.32
CA THR A 211 12.46 -3.40 -6.34
C THR A 211 11.85 -3.80 -5.01
N THR A 212 10.72 -4.52 -5.03
CA THR A 212 10.07 -5.04 -3.83
C THR A 212 9.94 -6.55 -3.92
N LEU A 213 10.47 -7.27 -2.94
CA LEU A 213 10.15 -8.68 -2.72
C LEU A 213 8.99 -8.79 -1.74
N ILE A 214 8.02 -9.66 -2.05
CA ILE A 214 6.88 -9.96 -1.18
C ILE A 214 6.82 -11.47 -0.99
N TRP A 215 6.78 -11.91 0.26
CA TRP A 215 6.63 -13.33 0.61
C TRP A 215 5.89 -13.49 1.93
N GLU A 216 5.50 -14.73 2.22
CA GLU A 216 4.88 -15.08 3.48
C GLU A 216 5.69 -16.17 4.19
N ALA A 217 5.81 -16.03 5.51
CA ALA A 217 6.43 -17.02 6.38
C ALA A 217 5.85 -16.89 7.80
N ASN A 218 5.66 -18.00 8.50
CA ASN A 218 5.26 -18.00 9.92
C ASN A 218 4.03 -17.15 10.24
N GLY A 219 3.04 -17.13 9.33
CA GLY A 219 1.80 -16.35 9.49
C GLY A 219 1.94 -14.84 9.29
N GLN A 220 3.09 -14.37 8.79
CA GLN A 220 3.38 -12.98 8.46
C GLN A 220 3.64 -12.83 6.97
N GLN A 221 3.23 -11.69 6.41
CA GLN A 221 3.65 -11.22 5.11
C GLN A 221 4.78 -10.21 5.29
N TYR A 222 5.83 -10.40 4.51
CA TYR A 222 7.01 -9.55 4.48
C TYR A 222 7.06 -8.81 3.15
N LYS A 223 7.45 -7.53 3.21
CA LYS A 223 7.74 -6.71 2.03
C LYS A 223 9.12 -6.10 2.17
N LEU A 224 10.07 -6.53 1.35
CA LEU A 224 11.42 -6.02 1.32
C LEU A 224 11.60 -5.11 0.10
N LEU A 225 11.51 -3.81 0.36
CA LEU A 225 11.65 -2.76 -0.63
C LEU A 225 13.10 -2.28 -0.68
N ALA A 226 13.72 -2.32 -1.85
CA ALA A 226 14.97 -1.63 -2.14
C ALA A 226 14.70 -0.42 -3.06
N PHE A 227 15.21 0.73 -2.67
CA PHE A 227 15.39 1.89 -3.54
C PHE A 227 16.89 2.23 -3.52
N SER A 228 17.64 1.55 -4.38
CA SER A 228 19.10 1.57 -4.37
C SER A 228 19.63 1.04 -5.71
N ASP A 229 20.64 1.71 -6.25
CA ASP A 229 21.33 1.28 -7.47
C ASP A 229 22.51 0.34 -7.16
N VAL A 230 22.92 0.22 -5.88
CA VAL A 230 24.08 -0.58 -5.45
C VAL A 230 23.70 -1.95 -4.88
N ILE A 231 22.41 -2.22 -4.69
CA ILE A 231 21.93 -3.50 -4.13
C ILE A 231 21.34 -4.33 -5.26
N SER A 232 22.02 -5.45 -5.55
CA SER A 232 21.55 -6.38 -6.56
C SER A 232 20.31 -7.16 -6.10
N LEU A 233 19.54 -7.67 -7.06
CA LEU A 233 18.42 -8.57 -6.76
C LEU A 233 18.88 -9.82 -5.98
N ALA A 234 20.05 -10.38 -6.31
CA ALA A 234 20.58 -11.56 -5.62
C ALA A 234 20.91 -11.28 -4.15
N GLU A 235 21.40 -10.08 -3.84
CA GLU A 235 21.60 -9.64 -2.45
C GLU A 235 20.28 -9.45 -1.72
N LEU A 236 19.28 -8.88 -2.39
CA LEU A 236 17.95 -8.68 -1.83
C LEU A 236 17.26 -10.02 -1.53
N VAL A 237 17.40 -11.02 -2.41
CA VAL A 237 16.89 -12.38 -2.20
C VAL A 237 17.59 -13.04 -1.02
N ARG A 238 18.93 -12.98 -0.94
CA ARG A 238 19.68 -13.52 0.21
C ARG A 238 19.26 -12.88 1.53
N MET A 239 19.01 -11.56 1.53
CA MET A 239 18.50 -10.86 2.70
C MET A 239 17.10 -11.37 3.08
N ALA A 240 16.19 -11.53 2.12
CA ALA A 240 14.85 -12.07 2.36
C ALA A 240 14.87 -13.53 2.85
N GLU A 241 15.77 -14.36 2.32
CA GLU A 241 15.97 -15.75 2.75
C GLU A 241 16.40 -15.85 4.20
N SER A 242 17.20 -14.88 4.67
CA SER A 242 17.68 -14.83 6.05
C SER A 242 16.65 -14.32 7.07
N VAL A 243 15.41 -14.09 6.65
CA VAL A 243 14.29 -13.78 7.55
C VAL A 243 13.58 -15.08 7.95
N GLU A 244 13.64 -15.37 9.25
CA GLU A 244 12.97 -16.50 9.92
C GLU A 244 11.60 -16.10 10.48
#